data_AF-A0A967SZ24-F1
#
_entry.id   AF-A0A967SZ24-F1
#
_cell.length_a   1.000
_cell.length_b   1.000
_cell.length_c   1.000
_cell.angle_alpha   90.00
_cell.angle_beta   90.00
_cell.angle_gamma   90.00
#
_symmetry.space_group_name_H-M   'P 1'
#
loop_
_entity.id
_entity.type
_entity.pdbx_description
1 polymer ?
#
loop_
_entity_poly.entity_id
_entity_poly.type
_entity_poly.pdbx_seq_one_letter_code
_entity_poly.pdbx_strand_id
1 'polypeptide(L)' 'EFNNLPYRDSSFDIVISIDCLEHMEDPLTFTKELHRITKHGGRVIITVPGGQKTKVANIIKNMVGMTRDKYG' A
#
# COMPACT_ATOMS: atom_id res chain seq x y z
N GLU A 1 1.88 -13.05 1.84
CA GLU A 1 2.94 -12.84 2.85
C GLU A 1 4.10 -12.06 2.23
N PHE A 2 4.01 -10.73 2.19
CA PHE A 2 5.11 -9.89 1.68
C PHE A 2 6.17 -9.60 2.75
N ASN A 3 6.19 -10.42 3.80
CA ASN A 3 7.02 -10.24 5.00
C ASN A 3 8.44 -10.80 4.82
N ASN A 4 8.76 -11.36 3.64
CA ASN A 4 10.08 -11.93 3.36
C ASN A 4 10.35 -11.90 1.85
N LEU A 5 10.57 -10.70 1.31
CA LEU A 5 10.92 -10.57 -0.10
C LEU A 5 12.29 -11.24 -0.37
N PRO A 6 12.46 -11.96 -1.49
CA PRO A 6 13.67 -12.73 -1.80
C PRO A 6 14.85 -11.86 -2.25
N TYR A 7 15.01 -10.70 -1.61
CA TYR A 7 16.06 -9.73 -1.86
C TYR A 7 16.89 -9.54 -0.59
N ARG A 8 18.17 -9.26 -0.77
CA ARG A 8 19.06 -8.92 0.33
C ARG A 8 18.73 -7.53 0.86
N ASP A 9 19.16 -7.26 2.08
CA ASP A 9 19.09 -5.92 2.65
C ASP A 9 19.83 -4.92 1.76
N SER A 10 19.32 -3.68 1.68
CA SER A 10 19.95 -2.60 0.91
C SER A 10 20.28 -2.95 -0.55
N SER A 11 19.37 -3.66 -1.23
CA SER A 11 19.56 -4.05 -2.63
C SER A 11 19.24 -2.95 -3.63
N PHE A 12 18.31 -2.04 -3.31
CA PHE A 12 17.75 -1.10 -4.27
C PHE A 12 17.94 0.36 -3.85
N ASP A 13 18.26 1.23 -4.81
CA ASP A 13 18.30 2.69 -4.60
C ASP A 13 16.89 3.30 -4.57
N ILE A 14 15.94 2.70 -5.31
CA ILE A 14 14.53 3.10 -5.35
C ILE A 14 13.67 1.84 -5.31
N VAL A 15 12.66 1.84 -4.44
CA VAL A 15 11.60 0.83 -4.35
C VAL A 15 10.26 1.49 -4.60
N ILE A 16 9.42 0.89 -5.45
CA ILE A 16 8.10 1.40 -5.78
C ILE A 16 7.07 0.32 -5.48
N SER A 17 6.08 0.66 -4.65
CA SER A 17 4.90 -0.17 -4.38
C SER A 17 3.67 0.54 -4.92
N ILE A 18 2.95 -0.09 -5.84
CA ILE A 18 1.79 0.49 -6.53
C ILE A 18 0.56 -0.30 -6.13
N ASP A 19 -0.37 0.33 -5.43
CA ASP A 19 -1.68 -0.22 -5.09
C ASP A 19 -1.58 -1.62 -4.42
N CYS A 20 -0.55 -1.80 -3.59
CA CYS A 20 -0.32 -3.04 -2.85
C CYS A 20 -0.61 -2.87 -1.35
N LEU A 21 -0.28 -1.70 -0.78
CA LEU A 21 -0.27 -1.48 0.67
C LEU A 21 -1.66 -1.68 1.29
N GLU A 22 -2.72 -1.27 0.58
CA GLU A 22 -4.11 -1.38 0.99
C GLU A 22 -4.63 -2.82 1.04
N HIS A 23 -3.96 -3.76 0.36
CA HIS A 23 -4.31 -5.17 0.36
C HIS A 23 -3.53 -5.98 1.40
N MET A 24 -2.64 -5.33 2.16
CA MET A 24 -1.81 -5.99 3.15
C MET A 24 -2.59 -6.15 4.46
N GLU A 25 -2.64 -7.38 4.97
CA GLU A 25 -3.18 -7.70 6.29
C GLU A 25 -2.34 -7.04 7.41
N ASP A 26 -1.02 -7.00 7.24
CA ASP A 26 -0.08 -6.28 8.11
C ASP A 26 0.75 -5.25 7.30
N PRO A 27 0.23 -4.02 7.13
CA PRO A 27 0.93 -2.95 6.42
C PRO A 27 2.27 -2.56 7.06
N LEU A 28 2.42 -2.72 8.38
CA LEU A 28 3.64 -2.37 9.09
C LEU A 28 4.77 -3.34 8.75
N THR A 29 4.48 -4.64 8.73
CA THR A 29 5.49 -5.64 8.34
C THR A 29 5.86 -5.50 6.86
N PHE A 30 4.89 -5.24 5.98
CA PHE A 30 5.17 -4.96 4.57
C PHE A 30 6.08 -3.74 4.39
N THR A 31 5.78 -2.62 5.04
CA THR A 31 6.60 -1.39 4.94
C THR A 31 8.00 -1.57 5.52
N LYS A 32 8.16 -2.38 6.58
CA LYS A 32 9.49 -2.77 7.10
C LYS A 32 10.29 -3.56 6.07
N GLU A 33 9.67 -4.47 5.33
CA GLU A 33 10.34 -5.20 4.25
C GLU A 33 10.76 -4.29 3.10
N LEU A 34 9.89 -3.34 2.68
CA LEU A 34 10.26 -2.33 1.69
C LEU A 34 11.46 -1.49 2.16
N HIS A 35 11.48 -1.12 3.45
CA HIS A 35 12.62 -0.43 4.04
C HIS A 35 13.89 -1.28 4.03
N ARG A 36 13.82 -2.55 4.46
CA ARG A 36 14.95 -3.48 4.53
C ARG A 36 15.67 -3.61 3.19
N ILE A 37 14.92 -3.77 2.10
CA ILE A 37 15.50 -3.96 0.76
C ILE A 37 15.99 -2.64 0.13
N THR A 38 15.66 -1.49 0.72
CA THR A 38 16.09 -0.16 0.23
C THR A 38 17.41 0.24 0.88
N LYS A 39 18.36 0.74 0.10
CA LYS A 39 19.65 1.24 0.60
C LYS A 39 19.46 2.43 1.55
N HIS A 40 20.40 2.63 2.46
CA HIS A 40 20.49 3.90 3.20
C HIS A 40 20.59 5.08 2.23
N GLY A 41 19.74 6.09 2.41
CA GLY A 41 19.61 7.23 1.49
C GLY A 41 18.81 6.94 0.21
N GLY A 42 18.37 5.70 0.00
CA GLY A 42 17.44 5.31 -1.05
C GLY A 42 16.01 5.78 -0.78
N ARG A 43 15.13 5.62 -1.76
CA ARG A 43 13.74 6.10 -1.69
C ARG A 43 12.74 4.97 -1.83
N VAL A 44 11.71 5.01 -1.00
CA VAL A 44 10.50 4.20 -1.15
C VAL A 44 9.38 5.11 -1.61
N ILE A 45 8.73 4.74 -2.72
CA ILE A 45 7.55 5.42 -3.25
C ILE A 45 6.38 4.45 -3.12
N ILE A 46 5.30 4.88 -2.47
CA ILE A 46 4.10 4.09 -2.29
C ILE A 46 2.93 4.86 -2.88
N THR A 47 2.17 4.24 -3.77
CA THR A 47 0.86 4.74 -4.19
C THR A 47 -0.22 3.90 -3.54
N VAL A 48 -1.28 4.57 -3.11
CA VAL A 48 -2.52 3.96 -2.66
C VAL A 48 -3.69 4.69 -3.31
N PRO A 49 -4.84 4.03 -3.53
CA PRO A 49 -6.02 4.65 -4.10
C PRO A 49 -6.51 5.76 -3.17
N GLY A 50 -6.32 7.01 -3.62
CA GLY A 50 -6.87 8.21 -3.00
C GLY A 50 -8.38 8.30 -3.20
N GLY A 51 -9.15 7.62 -2.34
CA GLY A 51 -10.60 7.75 -2.30
C GLY A 51 -11.01 9.13 -1.76
N GLN A 52 -11.10 10.15 -2.62
CA GLN A 52 -11.71 11.43 -2.23
C GLN A 52 -13.16 11.16 -1.81
N LYS A 53 -13.47 11.33 -0.52
CA LYS A 53 -14.82 11.11 0.04
C LYS A 53 -15.88 12.01 -0.61
N THR A 54 -15.46 13.13 -1.19
CA THR A 54 -16.31 14.12 -1.88
C THR A 54 -16.66 13.74 -3.32
N LYS A 55 -16.06 12.70 -3.90
CA LYS A 55 -16.47 12.23 -5.24
C LYS A 55 -17.91 11.74 -5.18
N VAL A 56 -18.77 12.23 -6.08
CA VAL A 56 -20.19 11.84 -6.19
C VAL A 56 -20.36 10.32 -6.21
N ALA A 57 -19.49 9.59 -6.90
CA ALA A 57 -19.49 8.13 -6.92
C ALA A 57 -19.30 7.49 -5.52
N ASN A 58 -18.44 8.06 -4.67
CA ASN A 58 -18.23 7.58 -3.30
C ASN A 58 -19.42 7.92 -2.39
N ILE A 59 -20.08 9.07 -2.62
CA ILE A 59 -21.31 9.44 -1.92
C ILE A 59 -22.44 8.46 -2.26
N ILE A 60 -22.66 8.19 -3.56
CA ILE A 60 -23.69 7.25 -4.03
C ILE A 60 -23.43 5.85 -3.47
N LYS A 61 -22.17 5.36 -3.55
CA LYS A 61 -21.78 4.05 -2.98
C LYS A 61 -22.16 3.94 -1.50
N ASN A 62 -21.83 4.95 -0.69
CA ASN A 62 -22.20 4.96 0.73
C ASN A 62 -23.72 4.99 0.94
N MET A 63 -24.46 5.78 0.14
CA MET A 63 -25.92 5.89 0.25
C MET A 63 -26.64 4.57 -0.09
N VAL A 64 -26.11 3.77 -1.02
CA VAL A 64 -26.68 2.46 -1.37
C VAL A 64 -26.12 1.31 -0.52
N GLY A 65 -25.41 1.61 0.57
CA GLY A 65 -24.88 0.60 1.48
C GLY A 65 -23.71 -0.22 0.92
N MET A 66 -23.02 0.29 -0.11
CA MET A 66 -21.73 -0.21 -0.57
C MET A 66 -20.61 0.44 0.27
N THR A 67 -20.57 0.12 1.56
CA THR A 67 -19.47 0.54 2.43
C THR A 67 -18.22 -0.29 2.15
N ARG A 68 -17.05 0.24 2.53
CA ARG A 68 -15.77 -0.47 2.41
C ARG A 68 -15.78 -1.84 3.09
N ASP A 69 -16.65 -2.07 4.06
CA ASP A 69 -16.77 -3.36 4.75
C ASP A 69 -17.34 -4.49 3.86
N LYS A 70 -17.97 -4.15 2.71
CA LYS A 70 -18.48 -5.11 1.71
C LYS A 70 -17.53 -5.36 0.53
N TYR A 71 -16.52 -4.52 0.37
CA TYR A 71 -15.51 -4.61 -0.68
C TYR A 71 -14.17 -4.42 0.02
N GLY A 72 -13.55 -5.53 0.42
CA GLY A 72 -12.28 -5.57 1.15
C GLY A 72 -11.25 -4.55 0.69
#